data_AF-A0A486XP72-F1
#
_entry.id   AF-A0A486XP72-F1
#
_cell.length_a   1.000
_cell.length_b   1.000
_cell.length_c   1.000
_cell.angle_alpha   90.00
_cell.angle_beta   90.00
_cell.angle_gamma   90.00
#
_symmetry.space_group_name_H-M   'P 1'
#
loop_
_entity.id
_entity.type
_entity.pdbx_description
1 polymer ?
#
loop_
_entity_poly.entity_id
_entity_poly.type
_entity_poly.pdbx_seq_one_letter_code
_entity_poly.pdbx_strand_id
1 'polypeptide(L)' 'MKKEELLKKISELESVNDQLQTELRYLDVLLKEIGFIEGLKTLKFAAKEMIEQDIKEE' A
#
# COMPACT_ATOMS: atom_id res chain seq x y z
N MET A 1 8.89 -9.86 -26.71
CA MET A 1 9.87 -8.98 -26.03
C MET A 1 11.23 -9.63 -26.06
N LYS A 2 12.28 -8.89 -26.41
CA LYS A 2 13.66 -9.36 -26.37
C LYS A 2 14.20 -9.31 -24.94
N LYS A 3 15.24 -10.09 -24.63
CA LYS A 3 15.85 -10.17 -23.29
C LYS A 3 16.22 -8.79 -22.71
N GLU A 4 16.76 -7.90 -23.54
CA GLU A 4 17.16 -6.54 -23.14
C GLU A 4 15.95 -5.67 -22.78
N GLU A 5 14.83 -5.80 -23.50
CA GLU A 5 13.59 -5.08 -23.19
C GLU A 5 12.99 -5.56 -21.87
N LEU A 6 13.07 -6.87 -21.59
CA LEU A 6 12.62 -7.44 -20.32
C LEU A 6 13.48 -6.94 -19.15
N LEU A 7 14.81 -6.91 -19.30
CA LEU A 7 15.72 -6.39 -18.27
C LEU A 7 15.46 -4.91 -17.99
N LYS A 8 15.30 -4.10 -19.04
CA LYS A 8 14.92 -2.69 -18.89
C LYS A 8 13.60 -2.54 -18.12
N LYS A 9 12.60 -3.36 -18.47
CA LYS A 9 11.31 -3.32 -17.79
C LYS A 9 11.39 -3.72 -16.32
N ILE A 10 12.22 -4.70 -16.01
CA ILE A 10 12.49 -5.11 -14.62
C ILE A 10 13.09 -3.94 -13.84
N SER A 11 14.13 -3.28 -14.36
CA SER A 11 14.75 -2.15 -13.67
C SER A 11 13.80 -0.96 -13.46
N GLU A 12 12.92 -0.69 -14.43
CA GLU A 12 11.86 0.31 -14.26
C GLU A 12 10.89 -0.08 -13.13
N LEU A 13 10.49 -1.35 -13.07
CA LEU A 13 9.58 -1.86 -12.04
C LEU A 13 10.23 -1.88 -10.66
N GLU A 14 11.52 -2.20 -10.56
CA GLU A 14 12.29 -2.15 -9.31
C GLU A 14 12.31 -0.72 -8.75
N SER A 15 12.63 0.26 -9.58
CA SER A 15 12.62 1.68 -9.18
C SER A 15 11.25 2.14 -8.67
N VAL A 16 10.18 1.78 -9.41
CA VAL A 16 8.80 2.10 -8.98
C VAL A 16 8.46 1.40 -7.66
N ASN A 17 8.85 0.13 -7.49
CA ASN A 17 8.58 -0.61 -6.26
C ASN A 17 9.32 0.01 -5.07
N ASP A 18 10.58 0.40 -5.21
CA ASP A 18 11.36 1.04 -4.15
C ASP A 18 10.73 2.37 -3.70
N GLN A 19 10.24 3.15 -4.66
CA GLN A 19 9.51 4.39 -4.38
C GLN A 19 8.20 4.11 -3.62
N LEU A 20 7.39 3.17 -4.11
CA LEU A 20 6.12 2.79 -3.47
C LEU A 20 6.33 2.27 -2.05
N GLN A 21 7.38 1.47 -1.82
CA GLN A 21 7.70 0.99 -0.49
C GLN A 21 8.11 2.13 0.46
N THR A 22 8.83 3.13 -0.06
CA THR A 22 9.21 4.31 0.72
C THR A 22 7.99 5.13 1.11
N GLU A 23 7.09 5.38 0.16
CA GLU A 23 5.84 6.09 0.41
C GLU A 23 4.93 5.35 1.39
N LEU A 24 4.81 4.03 1.26
CA LEU A 24 4.04 3.19 2.20
C LEU A 24 4.59 3.28 3.63
N ARG A 25 5.91 3.24 3.80
CA ARG A 25 6.54 3.41 5.12
C ARG A 25 6.27 4.79 5.70
N TYR A 26 6.37 5.84 4.89
CA TYR A 26 6.07 7.20 5.33
C TYR A 26 4.60 7.33 5.77
N LEU A 27 3.68 6.78 4.98
CA LEU A 27 2.25 6.78 5.31
C LEU A 27 1.97 6.00 6.60
N ASP A 28 2.63 4.86 6.82
CA ASP A 28 2.52 4.10 8.08
C ASP A 28 2.98 4.90 9.31
N VAL A 29 4.05 5.69 9.18
CA VAL A 29 4.51 6.61 10.23
C VAL A 29 3.45 7.68 10.51
N LEU A 30 2.92 8.33 9.47
CA LEU A 30 1.87 9.34 9.63
C LEU A 30 0.62 8.77 10.31
N LEU A 31 0.22 7.55 9.96
CA LEU A 31 -0.95 6.90 10.58
C LEU A 31 -0.74 6.66 12.07
N LYS A 32 0.47 6.28 12.48
CA LYS A 32 0.82 6.13 13.90
C LYS A 32 0.78 7.45 14.64
N GLU A 33 1.24 8.53 14.00
CA GLU A 33 1.21 9.87 14.59
C GLU A 33 -0.22 10.39 14.82
N ILE A 34 -1.17 10.05 13.93
CA ILE A 34 -2.58 10.47 14.07
C ILE A 34 -3.44 9.49 14.90
N GLY A 35 -2.83 8.47 15.51
CA GLY A 35 -3.51 7.59 16.49
C GLY A 35 -3.88 6.18 16.00
N PHE A 36 -3.54 5.78 14.78
CA PHE A 36 -3.62 4.37 14.37
C PHE A 36 -2.38 3.62 14.91
N ILE A 37 -2.52 2.97 16.07
CA ILE A 37 -1.39 2.35 16.81
C ILE A 37 -0.56 1.37 15.95
N GLU A 38 -1.20 0.57 15.10
CA GLU A 38 -0.51 -0.32 14.15
C GLU A 38 -0.45 0.23 12.71
N GLY A 39 -0.62 1.56 12.56
CA GLY A 39 -0.54 2.29 11.31
C GLY A 39 -1.48 1.75 10.22
N LEU A 40 -0.90 1.37 9.09
CA LEU A 40 -1.62 0.84 7.92
C LEU A 40 -2.44 -0.41 8.25
N LYS A 41 -2.01 -1.22 9.22
CA LYS A 41 -2.71 -2.45 9.60
C LYS A 41 -4.07 -2.11 10.22
N THR A 42 -4.10 -1.25 11.22
CA THR A 42 -5.36 -0.82 11.87
C THR A 42 -6.27 -0.10 10.88
N LEU A 43 -5.72 0.76 10.01
CA LEU A 43 -6.50 1.43 8.97
C LEU A 43 -7.18 0.43 8.02
N LYS A 44 -6.45 -0.62 7.57
CA LYS A 44 -7.02 -1.67 6.70
C LYS A 44 -8.15 -2.43 7.38
N PHE A 45 -8.03 -2.72 8.67
CA PHE A 45 -9.11 -3.38 9.41
C PHE A 45 -10.35 -2.50 9.48
N ALA A 46 -10.20 -1.23 9.86
CA ALA A 46 -11.31 -0.28 9.91
C ALA A 46 -12.00 -0.13 8.55
N ALA A 47 -11.22 0.05 7.47
CA ALA A 47 -11.76 0.15 6.11
C ALA A 47 -12.51 -1.11 5.67
N LYS A 48 -12.00 -2.29 6.03
CA LYS A 48 -12.66 -3.56 5.73
C LYS A 48 -13.98 -3.71 6.49
N GLU A 49 -14.02 -3.35 7.76
CA GLU A 49 -15.24 -3.37 8.56
C GLU A 49 -16.30 -2.42 7.99
N MET A 50 -15.92 -1.22 7.56
CA MET A 50 -16.84 -0.28 6.92
C MET A 50 -17.44 -0.85 5.63
N ILE A 51 -16.62 -1.43 4.75
CA ILE A 51 -17.10 -2.06 3.52
C ILE A 51 -18.04 -3.24 3.83
N GLU A 52 -17.72 -4.06 4.83
CA GLU A 52 -18.57 -5.18 5.24
C GLU A 52 -19.88 -4.74 5.90
N GLN A 53 -19.92 -3.57 6.54
CA GLN A 53 -21.14 -2.96 7.07
C GLN A 53 -22.02 -2.45 5.93
N ASP A 54 -21.45 -1.70 4.98
CA ASP A 54 -22.18 -1.19 3.81
C ASP A 54 -22.85 -2.34 3.02
N ILE A 55 -22.16 -3.48 2.84
CA ILE A 55 -22.69 -4.66 2.14
C ILE A 55 -23.82 -5.37 2.92
N LYS A 56 -23.83 -5.29 4.26
CA LYS A 56 -24.86 -5.94 5.09
C LYS A 56 -26.15 -5.12 5.22
N GLU A 57 -26.08 -3.83 4.91
CA GLU A 57 -27.24 -2.92 4.95
C GLU A 57 -28.02 -2.89 3.61
N GLU A 58 -27.55 -3.58 2.57
CA GLU A 58 -28.26 -3.87 1.30
C GLU A 58 -28.99 -5.23 1.31
#